data_AF-A0A1C7P5D5-F1
#
_entry.id   AF-A0A1C7P5D5-F1
#
_cell.length_a   1.000
_cell.length_b   1.000
_cell.length_c   1.000
_cell.angle_alpha   90.00
_cell.angle_beta   90.00
_cell.angle_gamma   90.00
#
_symmetry.space_group_name_H-M   'P 1'
#
loop_
_entity.id
_entity.type
_entity.pdbx_description
1 polymer ?
#
loop_
_entity_poly.entity_id
_entity_poly.type
_entity_poly.pdbx_seq_one_letter_code
_entity_poly.pdbx_strand_id
1 'polypeptide(L)'
;MGIAYAYISVFDHWLSEEEAGASPLMTYSLALQKGRLDDYLAGERKFLELYRMLGRHGTICNRPRPVRKFETVDVRLEKVMVDSLREKRLMDIYFSDFGVRVLGGYDRTDLLIAETLQKLELLLSQVNQFGLFVLPNP
;
A
#
# COMPACT_ATOMS: atom_id res chain seq x y z
N MET A 1 -7.71 9.00 23.09
CA MET A 1 -6.50 8.90 22.25
C MET A 1 -6.96 8.52 20.85
N GLY A 2 -6.60 9.32 19.84
CA GLY A 2 -6.97 9.05 18.45
C GLY A 2 -6.19 7.86 17.87
N ILE A 3 -6.73 7.25 16.83
CA ILE A 3 -6.03 6.23 16.05
C ILE A 3 -4.94 6.94 15.23
N ALA A 4 -3.71 6.44 15.26
CA ALA A 4 -2.62 6.96 14.42
C ALA A 4 -2.71 6.33 13.04
N TYR A 5 -3.03 7.11 12.02
CA TYR A 5 -3.14 6.63 10.64
C TYR A 5 -2.66 7.66 9.61
N ALA A 6 -2.34 7.19 8.41
CA ALA A 6 -2.01 8.01 7.25
C ALA A 6 -2.31 7.26 5.95
N TYR A 7 -2.59 8.01 4.89
CA TYR A 7 -2.72 7.46 3.54
C TYR A 7 -1.40 7.59 2.79
N ILE A 8 -1.04 6.56 2.04
CA ILE A 8 0.12 6.56 1.16
C ILE A 8 -0.30 6.30 -0.28
N SER A 9 0.30 7.03 -1.22
CA SER A 9 -0.06 6.95 -2.63
C SER A 9 1.16 7.05 -3.54
N VAL A 10 0.98 6.65 -4.81
CA VAL A 10 1.93 7.00 -5.87
C VAL A 10 1.78 8.45 -6.34
N PHE A 11 0.64 9.08 -6.03
CA PHE A 11 0.35 10.48 -6.33
C PHE A 11 0.74 11.33 -5.13
N ASP A 12 1.29 12.52 -5.37
CA ASP A 12 1.79 13.44 -4.33
C ASP A 12 0.69 14.26 -3.66
N HIS A 13 -0.56 14.10 -4.11
CA HIS A 13 -1.74 14.73 -3.55
C HIS A 13 -2.97 13.86 -3.81
N TRP A 14 -4.08 14.20 -3.15
CA TRP A 14 -5.39 13.69 -3.52
C TRP A 14 -5.77 14.25 -4.90
N LEU A 15 -5.93 13.36 -5.88
CA LEU A 15 -6.37 13.76 -7.20
C LEU A 15 -7.81 14.30 -7.14
N SER A 16 -8.08 15.37 -7.88
CA SER A 16 -9.43 15.82 -8.17
C SER A 16 -10.18 14.78 -9.03
N GLU A 17 -11.50 14.91 -9.14
CA GLU A 17 -12.29 14.03 -10.01
C GLU A 17 -11.82 14.11 -11.47
N GLU A 18 -11.48 15.32 -11.94
CA GLU A 18 -10.95 15.57 -13.27
C GLU A 18 -9.57 14.93 -13.48
N GLU A 19 -8.66 15.10 -12.51
CA GLU A 19 -7.33 14.48 -12.54
C GLU A 19 -7.43 12.96 -12.53
N ALA A 20 -8.33 12.43 -11.70
CA ALA A 20 -8.58 11.00 -11.61
C ALA A 20 -9.14 10.43 -12.90
N GLY A 21 -10.15 11.09 -13.49
CA GLY A 21 -10.76 10.69 -14.77
C GLY A 21 -9.80 10.79 -15.96
N ALA A 22 -8.83 11.71 -15.91
CA ALA A 22 -7.80 11.86 -16.93
C ALA A 22 -6.61 10.91 -16.78
N SER A 23 -6.38 10.34 -15.58
CA SER A 23 -5.21 9.54 -15.28
C SER A 23 -5.30 8.13 -15.90
N PRO A 24 -4.41 7.78 -16.86
CA PRO A 24 -4.38 6.43 -17.42
C PRO A 24 -3.81 5.39 -16.43
N LEU A 25 -3.32 5.83 -15.28
CA LEU A 25 -2.66 4.99 -14.28
C LEU A 25 -3.56 4.67 -13.10
N MET A 26 -4.81 5.13 -13.08
CA MET A 26 -5.68 5.03 -11.90
C MET A 26 -5.89 3.59 -11.42
N THR A 27 -6.09 2.66 -12.36
CA THR A 27 -6.32 1.24 -12.07
C THR A 27 -5.46 0.37 -12.98
N TYR A 28 -5.23 -0.89 -12.58
CA TYR A 28 -4.44 -1.82 -13.39
C TYR A 28 -5.08 -2.05 -14.77
N SER A 29 -6.40 -2.22 -14.80
CA SER A 29 -7.14 -2.49 -16.03
C SER A 29 -7.09 -1.30 -17.01
N LEU A 30 -7.18 -0.07 -16.49
CA LEU A 30 -7.08 1.14 -17.30
C LEU A 30 -5.67 1.30 -17.88
N ALA A 31 -4.62 1.11 -17.06
CA ALA A 31 -3.25 1.18 -17.52
C ALA A 31 -2.94 0.15 -18.61
N LEU A 32 -3.47 -1.08 -18.46
CA LEU A 32 -3.37 -2.12 -19.48
C LEU A 32 -4.06 -1.68 -20.79
N GLN A 33 -5.31 -1.19 -20.71
CA GLN A 33 -6.07 -0.76 -21.87
C GLN A 33 -5.42 0.42 -22.60
N LYS A 34 -4.78 1.34 -21.87
CA LYS A 34 -4.13 2.53 -22.41
C LYS A 34 -2.67 2.32 -22.84
N GLY A 35 -2.14 1.10 -22.72
CA GLY A 35 -0.74 0.81 -23.06
C GLY A 35 0.27 1.46 -22.11
N ARG A 36 -0.13 1.76 -20.86
CA ARG A 36 0.68 2.40 -19.82
C ARG A 36 1.03 1.44 -18.68
N LEU A 37 1.05 0.15 -18.96
CA LEU A 37 1.29 -0.89 -17.96
C LEU A 37 2.65 -0.74 -17.27
N ASP A 38 3.71 -0.39 -18.02
CA ASP A 38 5.06 -0.26 -17.45
C ASP A 38 5.14 0.83 -16.38
N ASP A 39 4.49 1.98 -16.63
CA ASP A 39 4.37 3.07 -15.66
C ASP A 39 3.53 2.63 -14.45
N TYR A 40 2.47 1.86 -14.69
CA TYR A 40 1.68 1.33 -13.61
C TYR A 40 2.51 0.41 -12.71
N LEU A 41 3.26 -0.51 -13.32
CA LEU A 41 4.14 -1.43 -12.62
C LEU A 41 5.30 -0.71 -11.92
N ALA A 42 5.75 0.44 -12.42
CA ALA A 42 6.73 1.26 -11.73
C ALA A 42 6.23 1.74 -10.37
N GLY A 43 4.98 2.21 -10.28
CA GLY A 43 4.38 2.55 -8.99
C GLY A 43 4.04 1.34 -8.13
N GLU A 44 3.68 0.19 -8.73
CA GLU A 44 3.44 -1.07 -8.00
C GLU A 44 4.71 -1.52 -7.26
N ARG A 45 5.87 -1.43 -7.92
CA ARG A 45 7.17 -1.79 -7.33
C ARG A 45 7.47 -0.99 -6.07
N LYS A 46 7.15 0.30 -6.04
CA LYS A 46 7.35 1.17 -4.86
C LYS A 46 6.62 0.64 -3.62
N PHE A 47 5.36 0.26 -3.78
CA PHE A 47 4.58 -0.36 -2.71
C PHE A 47 5.15 -1.72 -2.29
N LEU A 48 5.49 -2.58 -3.25
CA LEU A 48 6.04 -3.89 -2.94
C LEU A 48 7.38 -3.80 -2.19
N GLU A 49 8.23 -2.84 -2.52
CA GLU A 49 9.48 -2.60 -1.81
C GLU A 49 9.24 -2.15 -0.36
N LEU A 50 8.30 -1.23 -0.14
CA LEU A 50 7.86 -0.85 1.21
C LEU A 50 7.36 -2.08 1.98
N TYR A 51 6.47 -2.88 1.39
CA TYR A 51 5.88 -4.04 2.06
C TYR A 51 6.87 -5.15 2.36
N ARG A 52 7.84 -5.39 1.47
CA ARG A 52 8.95 -6.31 1.73
C ARG A 52 9.85 -5.83 2.86
N MET A 53 10.08 -4.51 2.96
CA MET A 53 10.82 -3.93 4.09
C MET A 53 10.06 -4.13 5.41
N LEU A 54 8.76 -3.86 5.43
CA LEU A 54 7.92 -4.01 6.61
C LEU A 54 7.78 -5.46 7.07
N GLY A 55 7.74 -6.40 6.13
CA GLY A 55 7.53 -7.83 6.41
C GLY A 55 8.79 -8.64 6.61
N ARG A 56 9.88 -8.04 7.10
CA ARG A 56 11.16 -8.74 7.30
C ARG A 56 11.16 -9.72 8.48
N HIS A 57 10.48 -9.43 9.60
CA HIS A 57 10.44 -10.34 10.75
C HIS A 57 9.03 -10.53 11.34
N GLY A 58 8.04 -10.66 10.45
CA GLY A 58 6.75 -11.20 10.83
C GLY A 58 5.57 -10.40 10.32
N THR A 59 4.61 -11.11 9.74
CA THR A 59 3.34 -10.53 9.27
C THR A 59 2.15 -11.40 9.64
N ILE A 60 1.01 -10.74 9.84
CA ILE A 60 -0.29 -11.37 10.03
C ILE A 60 -1.18 -10.89 8.88
N CYS A 61 -1.45 -11.77 7.94
CA CYS A 61 -2.40 -11.53 6.86
C CYS A 61 -3.81 -11.86 7.37
N ASN A 62 -4.61 -10.84 7.64
CA ASN A 62 -6.01 -10.99 8.03
C ASN A 62 -6.93 -11.11 6.81
N ARG A 63 -6.64 -10.38 5.72
CA ARG A 63 -7.28 -10.55 4.43
C ARG A 63 -6.25 -10.79 3.32
N PRO A 64 -6.50 -11.78 2.44
CA PRO A 64 -7.70 -12.63 2.41
C PRO A 64 -7.72 -13.71 3.50
N ARG A 65 -8.93 -14.02 4.01
CA ARG A 65 -9.17 -15.10 4.99
C ARG A 65 -8.81 -16.47 4.39
N PRO A 66 -8.43 -17.47 5.22
CA PRO A 66 -8.28 -17.41 6.67
C PRO A 66 -7.06 -16.58 7.12
N VAL A 67 -7.01 -16.23 8.41
CA VAL A 67 -5.87 -15.51 9.00
C VAL A 67 -4.63 -16.40 8.90
N ARG A 68 -3.55 -15.83 8.37
CA ARG A 68 -2.28 -16.53 8.17
C ARG A 68 -1.14 -15.71 8.75
N LYS A 69 -0.18 -16.38 9.36
CA LYS A 69 1.07 -15.78 9.84
C LYS A 69 2.18 -16.15 8.87
N PHE A 70 3.08 -15.21 8.62
CA PHE A 70 4.29 -15.42 7.84
C PHE A 70 5.47 -14.88 8.63
N GLU A 71 6.57 -15.63 8.65
CA GLU A 71 7.82 -15.18 9.28
C GLU A 71 8.46 -14.05 8.46
N THR A 72 8.40 -14.16 7.13
CA THR A 72 8.88 -13.16 6.18
C THR A 72 7.92 -13.02 5.00
N VAL A 73 8.11 -12.01 4.14
CA VAL A 73 7.38 -11.93 2.85
C VAL A 73 7.83 -13.07 1.93
N ASP A 74 6.93 -14.04 1.69
CA ASP A 74 7.10 -15.11 0.71
C ASP A 74 6.26 -14.84 -0.55
N VAL A 75 6.39 -15.71 -1.56
CA VAL A 75 5.66 -15.62 -2.84
C VAL A 75 4.13 -15.60 -2.63
N ARG A 76 3.62 -16.26 -1.59
CA ARG A 76 2.17 -16.33 -1.32
C ARG A 76 1.66 -15.03 -0.74
N LEU A 77 2.43 -14.40 0.17
CA LEU A 77 2.09 -13.10 0.73
C LEU A 77 2.28 -11.99 -0.30
N GLU A 78 3.35 -12.03 -1.08
CA GLU A 78 3.57 -11.07 -2.18
C GLU A 78 2.43 -11.13 -3.20
N LYS A 79 1.93 -12.33 -3.52
CA LYS A 79 0.73 -12.47 -4.36
C LYS A 79 -0.49 -11.75 -3.78
N VAL A 80 -0.67 -11.76 -2.46
CA VAL A 80 -1.77 -11.00 -1.80
C VAL A 80 -1.58 -9.50 -2.02
N MET A 81 -0.35 -9.00 -1.85
CA MET A 81 -0.05 -7.58 -2.06
C MET A 81 -0.29 -7.17 -3.52
N VAL A 82 0.19 -7.95 -4.47
CA VAL A 82 -0.03 -7.71 -5.91
C VAL A 82 -1.51 -7.76 -6.28
N ASP A 83 -2.26 -8.77 -5.79
CA ASP A 83 -3.69 -8.86 -6.07
C ASP A 83 -4.48 -7.69 -5.45
N SER A 84 -4.00 -7.14 -4.33
CA SER A 84 -4.59 -5.94 -3.73
C SER A 84 -4.27 -4.69 -4.54
N LEU A 85 -3.00 -4.47 -4.87
CA LEU A 85 -2.56 -3.31 -5.64
C LEU A 85 -3.25 -3.23 -7.00
N ARG A 86 -3.53 -4.38 -7.63
CA ARG A 86 -4.26 -4.50 -8.91
C ARG A 86 -5.77 -4.61 -8.77
N GLU A 87 -6.30 -4.20 -7.63
CA GLU A 87 -7.73 -4.10 -7.33
C GLU A 87 -8.51 -5.43 -7.50
N LYS A 88 -7.83 -6.59 -7.52
CA LYS A 88 -8.48 -7.92 -7.62
C LYS A 88 -9.07 -8.35 -6.30
N ARG A 89 -8.33 -8.10 -5.21
CA ARG A 89 -8.75 -8.43 -3.85
C ARG A 89 -7.96 -7.64 -2.82
N LEU A 90 -8.64 -6.74 -2.11
CA LEU A 90 -8.02 -5.90 -1.10
C LEU A 90 -7.38 -6.72 0.03
N MET A 91 -6.20 -6.29 0.45
CA MET A 91 -5.46 -6.88 1.55
C MET A 91 -5.75 -6.19 2.88
N ASP A 92 -5.43 -6.91 3.95
CA ASP A 92 -5.38 -6.40 5.32
C ASP A 92 -4.26 -7.17 6.03
N ILE A 93 -3.12 -6.50 6.22
CA ILE A 93 -1.89 -7.11 6.69
C ILE A 93 -1.34 -6.29 7.85
N TYR A 94 -1.06 -6.96 8.96
CA TYR A 94 -0.33 -6.37 10.08
C TYR A 94 1.14 -6.79 10.06
N PHE A 95 2.04 -5.83 10.09
CA PHE A 95 3.49 -6.00 10.09
C PHE A 95 4.00 -5.80 11.51
N SER A 96 4.43 -6.90 12.15
CA SER A 96 4.59 -6.95 13.60
C SER A 96 5.77 -6.12 14.11
N ASP A 97 6.91 -6.12 13.41
CA ASP A 97 8.09 -5.33 13.81
C ASP A 97 7.81 -3.83 13.88
N PHE A 98 6.98 -3.35 12.96
CA PHE A 98 6.65 -1.94 12.83
C PHE A 98 5.39 -1.56 13.61
N GLY A 99 4.63 -2.54 14.13
CA GLY A 99 3.33 -2.32 14.76
C GLY A 99 2.38 -1.53 13.87
N VAL A 100 2.37 -1.86 12.56
CA VAL A 100 1.55 -1.18 11.56
C VAL A 100 0.66 -2.17 10.82
N ARG A 101 -0.59 -1.78 10.64
CA ARG A 101 -1.56 -2.45 9.78
C ARG A 101 -1.67 -1.67 8.48
N VAL A 102 -1.58 -2.38 7.36
CA VAL A 102 -1.81 -1.83 6.02
C VAL A 102 -3.11 -2.40 5.48
N LEU A 103 -3.99 -1.50 5.07
CA LEU A 103 -5.21 -1.83 4.37
C LEU A 103 -5.06 -1.43 2.91
N GLY A 104 -5.22 -2.41 2.02
CA GLY A 104 -5.24 -2.14 0.59
C GLY A 104 -6.45 -1.28 0.23
N GLY A 105 -6.22 -0.25 -0.57
CA GLY A 105 -7.27 0.63 -1.07
C GLY A 105 -7.43 0.57 -2.58
N TYR A 106 -8.08 1.60 -3.10
CA TYR A 106 -8.25 1.84 -4.54
C TYR A 106 -7.41 3.04 -4.94
N ASP A 107 -7.42 3.37 -6.24
CA ASP A 107 -6.82 4.61 -6.75
C ASP A 107 -5.35 4.75 -6.33
N ARG A 108 -4.69 3.59 -6.25
CA ARG A 108 -3.27 3.44 -5.89
C ARG A 108 -2.91 4.07 -4.54
N THR A 109 -3.85 4.02 -3.61
CA THR A 109 -3.73 4.61 -2.29
C THR A 109 -4.06 3.57 -1.24
N ASP A 110 -3.12 3.31 -0.33
CA ASP A 110 -3.28 2.37 0.78
C ASP A 110 -3.29 3.12 2.12
N LEU A 111 -3.95 2.54 3.12
CA LEU A 111 -4.08 3.12 4.46
C LEU A 111 -3.14 2.43 5.44
N LEU A 112 -2.32 3.21 6.12
CA LEU A 112 -1.47 2.81 7.23
C LEU A 112 -2.16 3.11 8.56
N ILE A 113 -2.22 2.15 9.47
CA ILE A 113 -2.71 2.33 10.85
C ILE A 113 -1.63 1.80 11.80
N ALA A 114 -1.04 2.69 12.59
CA ALA A 114 -0.01 2.34 13.55
C ALA A 114 -0.57 2.27 14.98
N GLU A 115 0.06 1.45 15.82
CA GLU A 115 -0.28 1.35 17.25
C GLU A 115 -0.05 2.66 18.02
N THR A 116 0.91 3.47 17.58
CA THR A 116 1.27 4.74 18.21
C THR A 116 1.61 5.78 17.17
N LEU A 117 1.50 7.06 17.52
CA LEU A 117 1.91 8.17 16.65
C LEU A 117 3.40 8.10 16.33
N GLN A 118 4.26 7.75 17.29
CA GLN A 118 5.70 7.65 17.10
C GLN A 118 6.07 6.57 16.06
N LYS A 119 5.39 5.42 16.09
CA LYS A 119 5.56 4.37 15.08
C LYS A 119 5.12 4.86 13.70
N LEU A 120 4.02 5.61 13.63
CA LEU A 120 3.57 6.19 12.37
C LEU A 120 4.61 7.18 11.82
N GLU A 121 5.04 8.16 12.60
CA GLU A 121 6.02 9.17 12.18
C GLU A 121 7.33 8.54 11.68
N LEU A 122 7.83 7.52 12.38
CA LEU A 122 9.00 6.76 11.95
C LEU A 122 8.77 6.11 10.58
N LEU A 123 7.62 5.47 10.38
CA LEU A 123 7.27 4.86 9.11
C LEU A 123 7.15 5.89 7.99
N LEU A 124 6.48 7.03 8.23
CA LEU A 124 6.30 8.08 7.23
C LEU A 124 7.65 8.65 6.76
N SER A 125 8.64 8.73 7.64
CA SER A 125 10.01 9.13 7.26
C SER A 125 10.69 8.15 6.29
N GLN A 126 10.24 6.90 6.24
CA GLN A 126 10.74 5.86 5.35
C GLN A 126 9.93 5.75 4.05
N VAL A 127 8.63 6.06 4.06
CA VAL A 127 7.74 5.98 2.89
C VAL A 127 8.32 6.74 1.68
N ASN A 128 8.83 7.95 1.90
CA ASN A 128 9.43 8.77 0.84
C ASN A 128 10.67 8.12 0.20
N GLN A 129 11.40 7.26 0.94
CA GLN A 129 12.58 6.56 0.41
C GLN A 129 12.20 5.54 -0.66
N PHE A 130 10.95 5.07 -0.66
CA PHE A 130 10.39 4.19 -1.69
C PHE A 130 9.69 4.96 -2.82
N GLY A 131 9.75 6.30 -2.81
CA GLY A 131 9.13 7.15 -3.82
C GLY A 131 7.60 7.18 -3.78
N LEU A 132 7.01 6.83 -2.64
CA LEU A 132 5.60 7.00 -2.30
C LEU A 132 5.42 8.33 -1.55
N PHE A 133 4.19 8.84 -1.55
CA PHE A 133 3.84 10.08 -0.89
C PHE A 133 2.85 9.83 0.23
N VAL A 134 2.97 10.63 1.30
CA VAL A 134 2.02 10.67 2.40
C VAL A 134 0.99 11.73 2.09
N LEU A 135 -0.29 11.34 2.04
CA LEU A 135 -1.37 12.28 1.77
C LEU A 135 -1.87 12.93 3.06
N PRO A 136 -2.28 14.21 3.02
CA PRO A 136 -2.92 14.85 4.15
C PRO A 136 -4.23 14.12 4.48
N ASN A 137 -4.65 14.15 5.74
CA ASN A 137 -5.97 13.64 6.09
C ASN A 137 -7.04 14.44 5.32
N PRO A 138 -7.99 13.76 4.65
CA PRO A 138 -9.09 14.43 3.98
C PRO A 138 -10.02 15.16 4.94
#